data_AF-A0A6D1AD67-F1
#
_entry.id   AF-A0A6D1AD67-F1
#
_cell.length_a   1.000
_cell.length_b   1.000
_cell.length_c   1.000
_cell.angle_alpha   90.00
_cell.angle_beta   90.00
_cell.angle_gamma   90.00
#
_symmetry.space_group_name_H-M   'P 1'
#
loop_
_entity.id
_entity.type
_entity.pdbx_description
1 polymer ?
#
loop_
_entity_poly.entity_id
_entity_poly.type
_entity_poly.pdbx_seq_one_letter_code
_entity_poly.pdbx_strand_id
1 'polypeptide(L)'
;TKPEFAGSELQKMTEGRIYGKAPQIDLDVELSRQKALLDAIKKGFVQSAHDVSEGGLGVAIAESVMTTENLGANVTVEGEA
;
A
#
# COMPACT_ATOMS: atom_id res chain seq x y z
N THR A 1 4.60 7.22 5.15
CA THR A 1 4.33 7.83 3.84
C THR A 1 3.49 9.08 4.07
N LYS A 2 3.39 9.98 3.09
CA LYS A 2 2.48 11.13 3.16
C LYS A 2 1.18 10.79 2.40
N PRO A 3 0.03 11.39 2.75
CA PRO A 3 -1.18 11.27 1.94
C PRO A 3 -1.01 12.11 0.66
N GLU A 4 -0.57 11.47 -0.41
CA GLU A 4 -0.24 12.14 -1.68
C GLU A 4 -1.24 11.74 -2.77
N PHE A 5 -2.02 12.71 -3.26
CA PHE A 5 -3.05 12.50 -4.29
C PHE A 5 -2.53 12.65 -5.73
N ALA A 6 -1.55 13.53 -5.93
CA ALA A 6 -0.96 13.80 -7.23
C ALA A 6 -0.26 12.55 -7.79
N GLY A 7 -0.53 12.20 -9.05
CA GLY A 7 0.05 11.01 -9.67
C GLY A 7 -0.68 9.71 -9.35
N SER A 8 -1.77 9.73 -8.56
CA SER A 8 -2.51 8.52 -8.19
C SER A 8 -3.50 8.08 -9.27
N GLU A 9 -3.82 6.78 -9.29
CA GLU A 9 -4.93 6.26 -10.11
C GLU A 9 -6.27 6.90 -9.70
N LEU A 10 -6.44 7.26 -8.42
CA LEU A 10 -7.65 7.97 -7.96
C LEU A 10 -7.79 9.34 -8.64
N GLN A 11 -6.71 10.12 -8.76
CA GLN A 11 -6.70 11.41 -9.46
C GLN A 11 -7.09 11.23 -10.93
N LYS A 12 -6.48 10.25 -11.61
CA LYS A 12 -6.79 9.94 -13.01
C LYS A 12 -8.25 9.56 -13.20
N MET A 13 -8.79 8.71 -12.33
CA MET A 13 -10.18 8.23 -12.43
C MET A 13 -11.20 9.36 -12.18
N THR A 14 -10.92 10.23 -11.21
CA THR A 14 -11.86 11.29 -10.80
C THR A 14 -11.75 12.56 -11.65
N GLU A 15 -10.57 12.88 -12.17
CA GLU A 15 -10.31 14.12 -12.89
C GLU A 15 -9.94 13.94 -14.37
N GLY A 16 -9.81 12.69 -14.83
CA GLY A 16 -9.51 12.36 -16.23
C GLY A 16 -8.08 12.69 -16.69
N ARG A 17 -7.21 13.12 -15.77
CA ARG A 17 -5.81 13.48 -16.05
C ARG A 17 -4.94 13.34 -14.80
N ILE A 18 -3.64 13.20 -15.01
CA ILE A 18 -2.63 13.15 -13.94
C ILE A 18 -1.85 14.47 -13.91
N TYR A 19 -1.59 15.01 -12.72
CA TYR A 19 -0.76 16.22 -12.53
C TYR A 19 -0.23 16.34 -11.10
N GLY A 20 0.73 17.25 -10.92
CA GLY A 20 1.39 17.49 -9.65
C GLY A 20 2.68 16.69 -9.50
N LYS A 21 3.27 16.71 -8.30
CA LYS A 21 4.51 16.01 -8.01
C LYS A 21 4.20 14.58 -7.53
N ALA A 22 4.87 13.60 -8.12
CA ALA A 22 4.78 12.21 -7.68
C ALA A 22 5.29 12.03 -6.23
N PRO A 23 4.84 10.98 -5.52
CA PRO A 23 5.30 10.66 -4.18
C PRO A 23 6.82 10.58 -4.05
N GLN A 24 7.34 11.12 -2.97
CA GLN A 24 8.79 11.05 -2.71
C GLN A 24 9.14 9.73 -2.01
N ILE A 25 10.18 9.06 -2.53
CA ILE A 25 10.77 7.88 -1.90
C ILE A 25 12.06 8.25 -1.15
N ASP A 26 12.23 7.67 0.03
CA ASP A 26 13.48 7.64 0.79
C ASP A 26 14.04 6.21 0.71
N LEU A 27 15.19 6.07 0.05
CA LEU A 27 15.77 4.76 -0.24
C LEU A 27 16.37 4.07 0.98
N ASP A 28 16.84 4.83 1.97
CA ASP A 28 17.38 4.25 3.21
C ASP A 28 16.25 3.68 4.07
N VAL A 29 15.14 4.42 4.14
CA VAL A 29 13.91 3.93 4.80
C VAL A 29 13.35 2.71 4.08
N GLU A 30 13.31 2.72 2.74
CA GLU A 30 12.80 1.60 1.96
C GLU A 30 13.65 0.33 2.14
N LEU A 31 14.98 0.46 2.07
CA LEU A 31 15.90 -0.65 2.31
C LEU A 31 15.74 -1.22 3.73
N SER A 32 15.58 -0.35 4.73
CA SER A 32 15.37 -0.77 6.13
C SER A 32 14.08 -1.57 6.28
N ARG A 33 12.97 -1.11 5.69
CA ARG A 33 11.67 -1.79 5.72
C ARG A 33 11.71 -3.15 5.03
N GLN A 34 12.29 -3.24 3.84
CA GLN A 34 12.38 -4.50 3.11
C GLN A 34 13.18 -5.54 3.88
N LYS A 35 14.30 -5.15 4.51
CA LYS A 35 15.09 -6.04 5.37
C LYS A 35 14.29 -6.54 6.57
N ALA A 36 13.62 -5.61 7.29
CA ALA A 36 12.82 -5.97 8.45
C ALA A 36 11.65 -6.90 8.10
N LEU A 37 10.96 -6.64 6.98
CA LEU A 37 9.87 -7.49 6.48
C LEU A 37 10.37 -8.89 6.11
N LEU A 38 11.48 -8.97 5.36
CA LEU A 38 12.10 -10.24 4.99
C LEU A 38 12.50 -11.07 6.22
N ASP A 39 13.09 -10.42 7.23
CA ASP A 39 13.48 -11.09 8.47
C ASP A 39 12.26 -11.58 9.26
N ALA A 40 11.16 -10.83 9.28
CA ALA A 40 9.92 -11.24 9.94
C ALA A 40 9.26 -12.43 9.22
N ILE A 41 9.27 -12.44 7.88
CA ILE A 41 8.81 -13.57 7.06
C ILE A 41 9.67 -14.81 7.34
N LYS A 42 11.00 -14.68 7.33
CA LYS A 42 11.93 -15.80 7.61
C LYS A 42 11.76 -16.39 9.00
N LYS A 43 11.37 -15.57 9.98
CA LYS A 43 11.07 -16.01 11.36
C LYS A 43 9.66 -16.61 11.52
N GLY A 44 8.84 -16.57 10.48
CA GLY A 44 7.44 -17.05 10.53
C GLY A 44 6.49 -16.11 11.28
N PHE A 45 6.88 -14.87 11.55
CA PHE A 45 6.00 -13.87 12.19
C PHE A 45 4.98 -13.27 11.21
N VAL A 46 5.27 -13.33 9.92
CA VAL A 46 4.42 -12.81 8.84
C VAL A 46 4.02 -13.97 7.93
N GLN A 47 2.72 -14.24 7.84
CA GLN A 47 2.16 -15.32 7.01
C GLN A 47 1.99 -14.91 5.55
N SER A 48 1.67 -13.64 5.31
CA SER A 48 1.53 -13.02 3.99
C SER A 48 1.81 -11.52 4.09
N ALA A 49 2.21 -10.92 2.98
CA ALA A 49 2.40 -9.48 2.85
C ALA A 49 2.02 -9.07 1.42
N HIS A 50 1.47 -7.86 1.30
CA HIS A 50 1.15 -7.22 0.03
C HIS A 50 1.59 -5.75 0.12
N ASP A 51 2.15 -5.20 -0.96
CA ASP A 51 2.53 -3.80 -1.00
C ASP A 51 1.31 -2.88 -1.16
N VAL A 52 1.49 -1.60 -0.80
CA VAL A 52 0.53 -0.54 -1.07
C VAL A 52 1.10 0.31 -2.19
N SER A 53 0.48 0.22 -3.37
CA SER A 53 0.95 0.85 -4.60
C SER A 53 -0.19 1.56 -5.34
N GLU A 54 -0.46 1.18 -6.59
CA GLU A 54 -1.50 1.78 -7.41
C GLU A 54 -2.89 1.53 -6.80
N GLY A 55 -3.76 2.55 -6.82
CA GLY A 55 -5.07 2.49 -6.16
C GLY A 55 -5.03 2.59 -4.63
N GLY A 56 -3.85 2.56 -4.01
CA GLY A 56 -3.66 2.85 -2.59
C GLY A 56 -4.16 1.75 -1.65
N LEU A 57 -4.36 2.10 -0.38
CA LEU A 57 -4.62 1.14 0.71
C LEU A 57 -5.87 0.28 0.47
N GLY A 58 -6.95 0.88 -0.05
CA GLY A 58 -8.20 0.15 -0.29
C GLY A 58 -8.03 -0.98 -1.31
N VAL A 59 -7.30 -0.71 -2.40
CA VAL A 59 -7.00 -1.72 -3.42
C VAL A 59 -6.07 -2.79 -2.86
N ALA A 60 -5.00 -2.41 -2.17
CA ALA A 60 -4.07 -3.36 -1.56
C ALA A 60 -4.76 -4.33 -0.58
N ILE A 61 -5.70 -3.85 0.25
CA ILE A 61 -6.49 -4.71 1.15
C ILE A 61 -7.39 -5.64 0.34
N ALA A 62 -8.06 -5.13 -0.70
CA ALA A 62 -8.93 -5.93 -1.55
C ALA A 62 -8.15 -7.06 -2.25
N GLU A 63 -7.01 -6.75 -2.86
CA GLU A 63 -6.14 -7.74 -3.52
C GLU A 63 -5.61 -8.78 -2.53
N SER A 64 -5.29 -8.35 -1.30
CA SER A 64 -4.83 -9.24 -0.23
C SER A 64 -5.86 -10.31 0.16
N VAL A 65 -7.16 -10.03 0.05
CA VAL A 65 -8.23 -10.99 0.38
C VAL A 65 -8.75 -11.74 -0.85
N MET A 66 -8.71 -11.14 -2.03
CA MET A 66 -9.18 -11.77 -3.28
C MET A 66 -8.37 -13.02 -3.67
N THR A 67 -7.13 -13.13 -3.19
CA THR A 67 -6.27 -14.31 -3.41
C THR A 67 -6.54 -15.45 -2.42
N THR A 68 -7.51 -15.28 -1.51
CA THR A 68 -7.82 -16.25 -0.45
C THR A 68 -9.18 -16.90 -0.67
N GLU A 69 -9.33 -18.15 -0.23
CA GLU A 69 -10.63 -18.82 -0.24
C GLU A 69 -11.42 -18.46 1.03
N ASN A 70 -12.54 -17.76 0.85
CA ASN A 70 -13.53 -17.45 1.89
C ASN A 70 -13.04 -16.54 3.04
N LEU A 71 -12.00 -15.72 2.86
CA LEU A 71 -11.62 -14.69 3.83
C LEU A 71 -12.03 -13.29 3.37
N GLY A 72 -12.25 -12.41 4.34
CA GLY A 72 -12.42 -10.97 4.17
C GLY A 72 -11.62 -10.21 5.22
N ALA A 73 -11.64 -8.88 5.15
CA ALA A 73 -10.92 -8.03 6.10
C ALA A 73 -11.86 -7.00 6.73
N ASN A 74 -11.76 -6.84 8.05
CA ASN A 74 -12.36 -5.72 8.77
C ASN A 74 -11.21 -4.86 9.31
N VAL A 75 -11.10 -3.64 8.81
CA VAL A 75 -9.95 -2.76 9.06
C VAL A 75 -10.48 -1.39 9.50
N THR A 76 -9.92 -0.87 10.58
CA THR A 76 -10.14 0.51 11.02
C THR A 76 -8.92 1.33 10.61
N VAL A 77 -9.14 2.46 9.94
CA VAL A 77 -8.09 3.40 9.56
C VAL A 77 -8.30 4.70 10.33
N GLU A 78 -7.24 5.21 10.94
CA GLU A 78 -7.23 6.47 11.67
C GLU A 78 -6.35 7.48 10.90
N GLY A 79 -6.78 8.74 10.81
CA GLY A 79 -6.08 9.81 10.10
C GLY A 79 -6.97 10.58 9.12
N GLU A 80 -6.38 11.50 8.35
CA GLU A 80 -7.05 12.21 7.25
C GLU A 80 -6.96 11.42 5.94
N ALA A 81 -8.02 11.51 5.13
CA ALA A 81 -8.13 10.92 3.81
C ALA A 81 -7.40 11.73 2.74
#